data_AF-A0A2P1NRW0-F1
#
_entry.id   AF-A0A2P1NRW0-F1
#
_cell.length_a   1.000
_cell.length_b   1.000
_cell.length_c   1.000
_cell.angle_alpha   90.00
_cell.angle_beta   90.00
_cell.angle_gamma   90.00
#
_symmetry.space_group_name_H-M   'P 1'
#
loop_
_entity.id
_entity.type
_entity.pdbx_description
1 polymer ?
#
loop_
_entity_poly.entity_id
_entity_poly.type
_entity_poly.pdbx_seq_one_letter_code
_entity_poly.pdbx_strand_id
1 'polypeptide(L)'
;MQQDLDKIMAEQTKKDTIKKVNDILFDPLSNTELKTINIQAMTFNVLDSPAKVDVKGEIIGGITNIVAGSSLDPEDKAEIVKGLGKTVATHSDNSLSLLDKALIIASAEKGIAASKTDLPNRALMTKWLVDGVYESQASPEVSSKLTEAFFSGIDKSTAIPEDKQALKDAANEVALDREIRNLTEGLKGHDIEGPKSCDDIYNKAEDVANALKNVITPVLEAYPEKHEVPEEEVVKKTSSILNDISKIAIEKVNNFRVMLSPDGNI
;
A
#
# COMPACT_ATOMS: atom_id res chain seq x y z
N MET A 1 -7.54 -5.08 38.81
CA MET A 1 -7.89 -3.66 39.09
C MET A 1 -7.19 -2.69 38.16
N GLN A 2 -5.85 -2.54 38.17
CA GLN A 2 -5.16 -1.60 37.25
C GLN A 2 -5.33 -1.98 35.78
N GLN A 3 -5.17 -3.27 35.42
CA GLN A 3 -5.43 -3.75 34.06
C GLN A 3 -6.88 -3.53 33.60
N ASP A 4 -7.85 -3.63 34.52
CA ASP A 4 -9.26 -3.40 34.22
C ASP A 4 -9.55 -1.90 33.99
N LEU A 5 -8.91 -1.03 34.79
CA LEU A 5 -8.95 0.42 34.62
C LEU A 5 -8.31 0.85 33.29
N ASP A 6 -7.14 0.32 32.95
CA ASP A 6 -6.45 0.63 31.70
C ASP A 6 -7.30 0.22 30.49
N LYS A 7 -7.98 -0.93 30.57
CA LYS A 7 -8.91 -1.40 29.53
C LYS A 7 -10.14 -0.50 29.39
N ILE A 8 -10.74 -0.07 30.51
CA ILE A 8 -11.89 0.85 30.51
C ILE A 8 -11.50 2.20 29.89
N MET A 9 -10.33 2.74 30.26
CA MET A 9 -9.83 4.00 29.70
C MET A 9 -9.56 3.90 28.20
N ALA A 10 -8.99 2.78 27.74
CA ALA A 10 -8.73 2.55 26.32
C ALA A 10 -10.03 2.50 25.50
N GLU A 11 -11.05 1.78 25.97
CA GLU A 11 -12.37 1.71 25.32
C GLU A 11 -13.08 3.06 25.30
N GLN A 12 -12.99 3.83 26.40
CA GLN A 12 -13.56 5.17 26.45
C GLN A 12 -12.86 6.12 25.47
N THR A 13 -11.53 6.10 25.42
CA THR A 13 -10.73 6.89 24.47
C THR A 13 -11.08 6.57 23.03
N LYS A 14 -11.23 5.28 22.72
CA LYS A 14 -11.68 4.80 21.41
C LYS A 14 -13.05 5.37 21.08
N LYS A 15 -14.05 5.19 21.96
CA LYS A 15 -15.41 5.70 21.74
C LYS A 15 -15.44 7.21 21.53
N ASP A 16 -14.66 7.97 22.30
CA ASP A 16 -14.62 9.44 22.21
C ASP A 16 -13.93 9.91 20.92
N THR A 17 -12.85 9.24 20.51
CA THR A 17 -12.18 9.51 19.22
C THR A 17 -13.10 9.20 18.05
N ILE A 18 -13.75 8.05 18.08
CA ILE A 18 -14.72 7.61 17.08
C ILE A 18 -15.89 8.58 16.95
N LYS A 19 -16.41 9.08 18.08
CA LYS A 19 -17.46 10.10 18.08
C LYS A 19 -17.01 11.37 17.37
N LYS A 20 -15.81 11.88 17.69
CA LYS A 20 -15.26 13.08 17.04
C LYS A 20 -15.05 12.90 15.54
N VAL A 21 -14.61 11.73 15.08
CA VAL A 21 -14.51 11.42 13.64
C VAL A 21 -15.87 11.48 12.98
N ASN A 22 -16.91 10.89 13.59
CA ASN A 22 -18.28 11.03 13.09
C ASN A 22 -18.69 12.50 13.02
N ASP A 23 -18.46 13.29 14.07
CA ASP A 23 -18.81 14.72 14.09
C ASP A 23 -18.13 15.48 12.93
N ILE A 24 -16.86 15.17 12.60
CA ILE A 24 -16.16 15.74 11.44
C ILE A 24 -16.81 15.30 10.12
N LEU A 25 -17.12 14.01 9.98
CA LEU A 25 -17.70 13.46 8.76
C LEU A 25 -19.10 14.03 8.49
N PHE A 26 -19.90 14.25 9.54
CA PHE A 26 -21.26 14.79 9.44
C PHE A 26 -21.34 16.31 9.45
N ASP A 27 -20.25 17.04 9.70
CA ASP A 27 -20.24 18.50 9.65
C ASP A 27 -20.56 19.00 8.22
N PRO A 28 -21.72 19.66 8.00
CA PRO A 28 -22.12 20.12 6.68
C PRO A 28 -21.32 21.35 6.20
N LEU A 29 -20.57 22.00 7.09
CA LEU A 29 -19.76 23.18 6.76
C LEU A 29 -18.33 22.82 6.30
N SER A 30 -17.91 21.57 6.53
CA SER A 30 -16.60 21.08 6.13
C SER A 30 -16.67 20.41 4.75
N ASN A 31 -15.78 20.80 3.84
CA ASN A 31 -15.55 20.07 2.58
C ASN A 31 -14.62 18.87 2.80
N THR A 32 -14.42 18.04 1.77
CA THR A 32 -13.57 16.84 1.83
C THR A 32 -12.15 17.15 2.29
N GLU A 33 -11.54 18.19 1.75
CA GLU A 33 -10.18 18.61 2.13
C GLU A 33 -10.06 18.89 3.64
N LEU A 34 -10.98 19.67 4.19
CA LEU A 34 -10.99 19.99 5.61
C LEU A 34 -11.28 18.75 6.47
N LYS A 35 -12.16 17.86 6.02
CA LYS A 35 -12.40 16.56 6.70
C LYS A 35 -11.14 15.70 6.71
N THR A 36 -10.42 15.61 5.59
CA THR A 36 -9.16 14.88 5.47
C THR A 36 -8.11 15.44 6.44
N ILE A 37 -7.89 16.76 6.44
CA ILE A 37 -6.93 17.41 7.35
C ILE A 37 -7.27 17.12 8.81
N ASN A 38 -8.56 17.24 9.19
CA ASN A 38 -8.98 17.01 10.57
C ASN A 38 -8.83 15.54 10.97
N ILE A 39 -9.14 14.59 10.09
CA ILE A 39 -8.97 13.15 10.36
C ILE A 39 -7.48 12.76 10.40
N GLN A 40 -6.63 13.38 9.57
CA GLN A 40 -5.18 13.22 9.66
C GLN A 40 -4.62 13.75 10.98
N ALA A 41 -5.07 14.93 11.43
CA ALA A 41 -4.68 15.48 12.72
C ALA A 41 -5.13 14.57 13.88
N MET A 42 -6.33 14.00 13.80
CA MET A 42 -6.80 13.00 14.77
C MET A 42 -5.98 11.71 14.73
N THR A 43 -5.65 11.22 13.54
CA THR A 43 -4.76 10.06 13.35
C THR A 43 -3.43 10.34 14.04
N PHE A 44 -2.80 11.47 13.73
CA PHE A 44 -1.53 11.89 14.34
C PHE A 44 -1.60 11.93 15.87
N ASN A 45 -2.66 12.50 16.44
CA ASN A 45 -2.87 12.53 17.89
C ASN A 45 -3.02 11.12 18.52
N VAL A 46 -3.64 10.18 17.81
CA VAL A 46 -3.70 8.77 18.24
C VAL A 46 -2.30 8.15 18.22
N LEU A 47 -1.51 8.42 17.18
CA LEU A 47 -0.13 7.94 17.06
C LEU A 47 0.78 8.50 18.15
N ASP A 48 0.62 9.77 18.55
CA ASP A 48 1.39 10.42 19.63
C ASP A 48 0.90 10.07 21.04
N SER A 49 -0.28 9.46 21.16
CA SER A 49 -0.84 9.13 22.47
C SER A 49 0.02 8.11 23.23
N PRO A 50 -0.02 8.10 24.58
CA PRO A 50 0.71 7.12 25.40
C PRO A 50 0.08 5.72 25.36
N ALA A 51 -0.93 5.48 24.52
CA ALA A 51 -1.60 4.19 24.42
C ALA A 51 -0.66 3.10 23.87
N LYS A 52 -0.98 1.84 24.15
CA LYS A 52 -0.29 0.70 23.52
C LYS A 52 -0.60 0.64 22.03
N VAL A 53 0.33 0.11 21.22
CA VAL A 53 0.17 0.00 19.77
C VAL A 53 -1.12 -0.72 19.36
N ASP A 54 -1.52 -1.77 20.08
CA ASP A 54 -2.77 -2.49 19.80
C ASP A 54 -4.00 -1.58 19.94
N VAL A 55 -4.02 -0.74 20.98
CA VAL A 55 -5.09 0.23 21.22
C VAL A 55 -5.07 1.30 20.12
N LYS A 56 -3.89 1.79 19.72
CA LYS A 56 -3.75 2.72 18.60
C LYS A 56 -4.30 2.10 17.31
N GLY A 57 -3.92 0.86 17.01
CA GLY A 57 -4.40 0.10 15.86
C GLY A 57 -5.91 -0.07 15.86
N GLU A 58 -6.50 -0.45 17.00
CA GLU A 58 -7.96 -0.56 17.14
C GLU A 58 -8.69 0.76 16.89
N ILE A 59 -8.14 1.88 17.38
CA ILE A 59 -8.72 3.20 17.14
C ILE A 59 -8.64 3.52 15.65
N ILE A 60 -7.46 3.38 15.02
CA ILE A 60 -7.26 3.65 13.60
C ILE A 60 -8.15 2.76 12.71
N GLY A 61 -8.26 1.47 13.01
CA GLY A 61 -9.18 0.57 12.31
C GLY A 61 -10.65 0.95 12.51
N GLY A 62 -11.01 1.50 13.67
CA GLY A 62 -12.34 2.09 13.89
C GLY A 62 -12.58 3.35 13.05
N ILE A 63 -11.57 4.22 12.90
CA ILE A 63 -11.64 5.42 12.06
C ILE A 63 -11.93 5.02 10.62
N THR A 64 -11.14 4.11 10.03
CA THR A 64 -11.34 3.70 8.63
C THR A 64 -12.67 2.99 8.41
N ASN A 65 -13.13 2.19 9.38
CA ASN A 65 -14.45 1.54 9.31
C ASN A 65 -15.60 2.57 9.26
N ILE A 66 -15.49 3.64 10.04
CA ILE A 66 -16.49 4.71 10.07
C ILE A 66 -16.45 5.56 8.82
N VAL A 67 -15.26 5.91 8.33
CA VAL A 67 -15.10 6.60 7.05
C VAL A 67 -15.76 5.78 5.94
N ALA A 68 -15.52 4.47 5.90
CA ALA A 68 -16.11 3.57 4.92
C ALA A 68 -17.64 3.55 4.99
N GLY A 69 -18.20 3.51 6.21
CA GLY A 69 -19.64 3.51 6.48
C GLY A 69 -20.33 4.87 6.41
N SER A 70 -19.59 5.96 6.15
CA SER A 70 -20.16 7.31 6.07
C SER A 70 -20.99 7.52 4.79
N SER A 71 -21.72 8.62 4.74
CA SER A 71 -22.52 9.02 3.55
C SER A 71 -21.72 9.79 2.50
N LEU A 72 -20.39 9.92 2.67
CA LEU A 72 -19.53 10.59 1.70
C LEU A 72 -19.46 9.81 0.38
N ASP A 73 -19.13 10.53 -0.69
CA ASP A 73 -18.87 9.92 -1.98
C ASP A 73 -17.64 8.99 -1.92
N PRO A 74 -17.56 7.96 -2.77
CA PRO A 74 -16.46 6.98 -2.72
C PRO A 74 -15.07 7.60 -2.81
N GLU A 75 -14.89 8.62 -3.64
CA GLU A 75 -13.62 9.32 -3.81
C GLU A 75 -13.22 10.11 -2.56
N ASP A 76 -14.18 10.79 -1.93
CA ASP A 76 -13.96 11.52 -0.68
C ASP A 76 -13.50 10.59 0.46
N LYS A 77 -14.15 9.42 0.57
CA LYS A 77 -13.75 8.38 1.54
C LYS A 77 -12.32 7.89 1.28
N ALA A 78 -11.99 7.70 0.01
CA ALA A 78 -10.68 7.25 -0.41
C ALA A 78 -9.60 8.30 -0.11
N GLU A 79 -9.86 9.59 -0.36
CA GLU A 79 -8.93 10.70 -0.06
C GLU A 79 -8.62 10.80 1.44
N ILE A 80 -9.64 10.67 2.28
CA ILE A 80 -9.45 10.65 3.74
C ILE A 80 -8.53 9.49 4.16
N VAL A 81 -8.76 8.30 3.60
CA VAL A 81 -7.98 7.10 3.92
C VAL A 81 -6.56 7.18 3.36
N LYS A 82 -6.37 7.76 2.17
CA LYS A 82 -5.05 8.07 1.62
C LYS A 82 -4.26 8.97 2.56
N GLY A 83 -4.90 10.04 3.04
CA GLY A 83 -4.33 10.94 4.02
C GLY A 83 -3.88 10.21 5.29
N LEU A 84 -4.70 9.29 5.79
CA LEU A 84 -4.38 8.46 6.95
C LEU A 84 -3.16 7.55 6.70
N GLY A 85 -3.12 6.85 5.56
CA GLY A 85 -1.99 6.00 5.17
C GLY A 85 -0.68 6.79 5.13
N LYS A 86 -0.71 7.96 4.51
CA LYS A 86 0.41 8.90 4.48
C LYS A 86 0.85 9.32 5.88
N THR A 87 -0.08 9.72 6.74
CA THR A 87 0.22 10.14 8.11
C THR A 87 0.92 9.05 8.91
N VAL A 88 0.44 7.80 8.83
CA VAL A 88 1.08 6.67 9.53
C VAL A 88 2.48 6.40 9.00
N ALA A 89 2.66 6.39 7.68
CA ALA A 89 3.96 6.13 7.05
C ALA A 89 5.00 7.20 7.41
N THR A 90 4.63 8.48 7.38
CA THR A 90 5.53 9.61 7.71
C THR A 90 5.72 9.86 9.20
N HIS A 91 4.99 9.17 10.08
CA HIS A 91 5.07 9.45 11.51
C HIS A 91 6.49 9.16 12.06
N SER A 92 6.92 9.85 13.12
CA SER A 92 8.29 9.76 13.60
C SER A 92 8.67 8.34 14.06
N ASP A 93 9.77 7.80 13.54
CA ASP A 93 10.31 6.49 13.94
C ASP A 93 10.77 6.47 15.41
N ASN A 94 11.07 7.64 15.98
CA ASN A 94 11.41 7.77 17.41
C ASN A 94 10.20 7.56 18.32
N SER A 95 8.99 7.78 17.80
CA SER A 95 7.73 7.64 18.54
C SER A 95 7.03 6.31 18.24
N LEU A 96 7.24 5.76 17.04
CA LEU A 96 6.54 4.58 16.56
C LEU A 96 7.44 3.78 15.62
N SER A 97 7.82 2.56 16.02
CA SER A 97 8.69 1.72 15.22
C SER A 97 8.04 1.32 13.89
N LEU A 98 8.85 0.90 12.90
CA LEU A 98 8.32 0.37 11.63
C LEU A 98 7.37 -0.81 11.84
N LEU A 99 7.65 -1.68 12.81
CA LEU A 99 6.76 -2.79 13.17
C LEU A 99 5.42 -2.27 13.69
N ASP A 100 5.44 -1.24 14.55
CA ASP A 100 4.22 -0.65 15.10
C ASP A 100 3.41 0.07 14.01
N LYS A 101 4.07 0.79 13.09
CA LYS A 101 3.42 1.36 11.90
C LYS A 101 2.74 0.29 11.07
N ALA A 102 3.41 -0.85 10.83
CA ALA A 102 2.84 -1.98 10.12
C ALA A 102 1.59 -2.54 10.85
N LEU A 103 1.64 -2.71 12.17
CA LEU A 103 0.47 -3.15 12.95
C LEU A 103 -0.72 -2.18 12.84
N ILE A 104 -0.45 -0.88 12.82
CA ILE A 104 -1.47 0.15 12.69
C ILE A 104 -2.05 0.18 11.28
N ILE A 105 -1.21 0.08 10.24
CA ILE A 105 -1.66 -0.04 8.85
C ILE A 105 -2.52 -1.30 8.64
N ALA A 106 -2.10 -2.44 9.16
CA ALA A 106 -2.89 -3.67 9.11
C ALA A 106 -4.26 -3.47 9.79
N SER A 107 -4.32 -2.71 10.88
CA SER A 107 -5.57 -2.41 11.56
C SER A 107 -6.46 -1.43 10.77
N ALA A 108 -5.85 -0.43 10.11
CA ALA A 108 -6.53 0.48 9.20
C ALA A 108 -7.23 -0.30 8.07
N GLU A 109 -6.49 -1.18 7.40
CA GLU A 109 -7.02 -2.02 6.33
C GLU A 109 -8.06 -3.01 6.82
N LYS A 110 -7.84 -3.64 7.98
CA LYS A 110 -8.85 -4.49 8.62
C LYS A 110 -10.17 -3.75 8.83
N GLY A 111 -10.11 -2.46 9.21
CA GLY A 111 -11.28 -1.60 9.37
C GLY A 111 -12.06 -1.37 8.07
N ILE A 112 -11.34 -1.14 6.96
CA ILE A 112 -11.91 -1.01 5.61
C ILE A 112 -12.55 -2.32 5.19
N ALA A 113 -11.79 -3.42 5.23
CA ALA A 113 -12.21 -4.74 4.79
C ALA A 113 -13.45 -5.25 5.55
N ALA A 114 -13.51 -5.01 6.87
CA ALA A 114 -14.64 -5.40 7.72
C ALA A 114 -15.83 -4.44 7.67
N SER A 115 -15.74 -3.32 6.95
CA SER A 115 -16.84 -2.36 6.85
C SER A 115 -18.01 -2.91 6.03
N LYS A 116 -19.19 -2.32 6.23
CA LYS A 116 -20.44 -2.73 5.56
C LYS A 116 -20.68 -2.01 4.23
N THR A 117 -19.77 -1.15 3.80
CA THR A 117 -19.88 -0.50 2.49
C THR A 117 -19.66 -1.54 1.39
N ASP A 118 -20.10 -1.23 0.18
CA ASP A 118 -19.97 -2.14 -0.96
C ASP A 118 -18.48 -2.45 -1.27
N LEU A 119 -18.25 -3.54 -1.99
CA LEU A 119 -16.91 -3.98 -2.35
C LEU A 119 -16.15 -2.95 -3.21
N PRO A 120 -16.74 -2.30 -4.23
CA PRO A 120 -16.04 -1.28 -5.01
C PRO A 120 -15.52 -0.13 -4.15
N ASN A 121 -16.29 0.35 -3.18
CA ASN A 121 -15.85 1.42 -2.28
C ASN A 121 -14.71 0.93 -1.37
N ARG A 122 -14.82 -0.28 -0.79
CA ARG A 122 -13.73 -0.86 0.00
C ARG A 122 -12.45 -1.00 -0.83
N ALA A 123 -12.55 -1.52 -2.05
CA ALA A 123 -11.41 -1.68 -2.94
C ALA A 123 -10.76 -0.33 -3.30
N LEU A 124 -11.56 0.71 -3.58
CA LEU A 124 -11.04 2.05 -3.83
C LEU A 124 -10.31 2.62 -2.60
N MET A 125 -10.89 2.46 -1.41
CA MET A 125 -10.26 2.90 -0.17
C MET A 125 -8.96 2.13 0.12
N THR A 126 -8.92 0.82 -0.10
CA THR A 126 -7.70 -0.01 0.02
C THR A 126 -6.62 0.51 -0.94
N LYS A 127 -6.95 0.72 -2.22
CA LYS A 127 -6.04 1.31 -3.22
C LYS A 127 -5.41 2.61 -2.72
N TRP A 128 -6.24 3.50 -2.19
CA TRP A 128 -5.82 4.83 -1.76
C TRP A 128 -5.04 4.81 -0.45
N LEU A 129 -5.31 3.83 0.43
CA LEU A 129 -4.48 3.59 1.61
C LEU A 129 -3.05 3.18 1.21
N VAL A 130 -2.91 2.26 0.25
CA VAL A 130 -1.61 1.87 -0.33
C VAL A 130 -0.94 3.09 -0.98
N ASP A 131 -1.69 3.84 -1.78
CA ASP A 131 -1.20 5.02 -2.47
C ASP A 131 -0.64 6.08 -1.50
N GLY A 132 -1.32 6.29 -0.37
CA GLY A 132 -0.89 7.22 0.67
C GLY A 132 0.45 6.83 1.31
N VAL A 133 0.70 5.52 1.48
CA VAL A 133 2.01 5.03 1.95
C VAL A 133 3.11 5.32 0.94
N TYR A 134 2.88 5.09 -0.36
CA TYR A 134 3.87 5.40 -1.39
C TYR A 134 4.13 6.90 -1.55
N GLU A 135 3.11 7.74 -1.43
CA GLU A 135 3.25 9.21 -1.47
C GLU A 135 3.98 9.80 -0.26
N SER A 136 4.14 9.01 0.80
CA SER A 136 4.87 9.42 1.98
C SER A 136 6.37 9.60 1.71
N GLN A 137 6.87 9.19 0.52
CA GLN A 137 8.29 9.13 0.17
C GLN A 137 9.11 8.36 1.20
N ALA A 138 8.48 7.39 1.87
CA ALA A 138 9.17 6.47 2.74
C ALA A 138 10.20 5.66 1.93
N SER A 139 11.23 5.15 2.60
CA SER A 139 12.20 4.29 1.93
C SER A 139 11.50 3.07 1.30
N PRO A 140 12.07 2.46 0.25
CA PRO A 140 11.49 1.26 -0.36
C PRO A 140 11.23 0.14 0.66
N GLU A 141 12.12 -0.02 1.65
CA GLU A 141 11.95 -0.98 2.75
C GLU A 141 10.70 -0.69 3.59
N VAL A 142 10.47 0.57 3.96
CA VAL A 142 9.28 0.98 4.71
C VAL A 142 8.02 0.77 3.87
N SER A 143 8.04 1.19 2.60
CA SER A 143 6.90 1.03 1.69
C SER A 143 6.54 -0.44 1.48
N SER A 144 7.54 -1.31 1.25
CA SER A 144 7.36 -2.76 1.16
C SER A 144 6.77 -3.34 2.45
N LYS A 145 7.30 -2.94 3.61
CA LYS A 145 6.87 -3.50 4.89
C LYS A 145 5.43 -3.11 5.24
N LEU A 146 5.07 -1.86 4.98
CA LEU A 146 3.70 -1.38 5.17
C LEU A 146 2.77 -1.99 4.12
N THR A 147 3.28 -2.31 2.93
CA THR A 147 2.51 -3.02 1.90
C THR A 147 2.13 -4.44 2.32
N GLU A 148 3.08 -5.20 2.87
CA GLU A 148 2.82 -6.51 3.50
C GLU A 148 1.73 -6.44 4.58
N ALA A 149 1.71 -5.34 5.34
CA ALA A 149 0.78 -5.17 6.44
C ALA A 149 -0.67 -5.04 5.98
N PHE A 150 -0.95 -4.47 4.81
CA PHE A 150 -2.31 -4.43 4.24
C PHE A 150 -2.87 -5.84 4.06
N PHE A 151 -2.10 -6.75 3.47
CA PHE A 151 -2.53 -8.14 3.28
C PHE A 151 -2.84 -8.83 4.61
N SER A 152 -2.01 -8.60 5.63
CA SER A 152 -2.29 -9.11 6.98
C SER A 152 -3.59 -8.54 7.57
N GLY A 153 -3.89 -7.26 7.31
CA GLY A 153 -5.13 -6.61 7.69
C GLY A 153 -6.36 -7.25 7.03
N ILE A 154 -6.28 -7.47 5.72
CA ILE A 154 -7.32 -8.14 4.92
C ILE A 154 -7.56 -9.56 5.45
N ASP A 155 -6.49 -10.34 5.68
CA ASP A 155 -6.57 -11.72 6.14
C ASP A 155 -7.24 -11.83 7.52
N LYS A 156 -6.91 -10.91 8.44
CA LYS A 156 -7.46 -10.84 9.79
C LYS A 156 -8.83 -10.16 9.86
N SER A 157 -9.38 -9.69 8.74
CA SER A 157 -10.70 -9.09 8.68
C SER A 157 -11.82 -10.13 8.70
N THR A 158 -13.03 -9.66 8.94
CA THR A 158 -14.27 -10.46 8.90
C THR A 158 -14.90 -10.50 7.50
N ALA A 159 -14.23 -9.98 6.47
CA ALA A 159 -14.71 -10.06 5.09
C ALA A 159 -14.80 -11.53 4.63
N ILE A 160 -15.69 -11.80 3.69
CA ILE A 160 -15.78 -13.13 3.06
C ILE A 160 -14.57 -13.39 2.16
N PRO A 161 -14.23 -14.66 1.84
CA PRO A 161 -13.04 -14.98 1.06
C PRO A 161 -12.95 -14.26 -0.29
N GLU A 162 -14.06 -14.14 -1.00
CA GLU A 162 -14.13 -13.50 -2.32
C GLU A 162 -13.80 -12.00 -2.22
N ASP A 163 -14.39 -11.32 -1.23
CA ASP A 163 -14.09 -9.92 -0.93
C ASP A 163 -12.61 -9.76 -0.55
N LYS A 164 -12.07 -10.65 0.29
CA LYS A 164 -10.66 -10.61 0.67
C LYS A 164 -9.77 -10.65 -0.57
N GLN A 165 -10.04 -11.55 -1.51
CA GLN A 165 -9.25 -11.64 -2.73
C GLN A 165 -9.33 -10.36 -3.56
N ALA A 166 -10.54 -9.82 -3.76
CA ALA A 166 -10.71 -8.57 -4.52
C ALA A 166 -9.97 -7.38 -3.87
N LEU A 167 -9.92 -7.30 -2.54
CA LEU A 167 -9.15 -6.28 -1.83
C LEU A 167 -7.64 -6.48 -1.97
N LYS A 168 -7.16 -7.74 -1.95
CA LYS A 168 -5.74 -8.05 -2.20
C LYS A 168 -5.34 -7.67 -3.63
N ASP A 169 -6.20 -7.98 -4.61
CA ASP A 169 -5.97 -7.61 -6.01
C ASP A 169 -5.91 -6.09 -6.17
N ALA A 170 -6.81 -5.36 -5.50
CA ALA A 170 -6.83 -3.91 -5.50
C ALA A 170 -5.56 -3.29 -4.88
N ALA A 171 -5.11 -3.82 -3.74
CA ALA A 171 -3.86 -3.40 -3.10
C ALA A 171 -2.64 -3.69 -3.99
N ASN A 172 -2.57 -4.89 -4.57
CA ASN A 172 -1.51 -5.31 -5.48
C ASN A 172 -1.42 -4.44 -6.72
N GLU A 173 -2.55 -4.10 -7.34
CA GLU A 173 -2.60 -3.25 -8.54
C GLU A 173 -1.88 -1.91 -8.30
N VAL A 174 -2.20 -1.23 -7.21
CA VAL A 174 -1.58 0.07 -6.88
C VAL A 174 -0.12 -0.07 -6.45
N ALA A 175 0.20 -1.09 -5.65
CA ALA A 175 1.58 -1.34 -5.27
C ALA A 175 2.46 -1.60 -6.50
N LEU A 176 2.02 -2.47 -7.42
CA LEU A 176 2.72 -2.76 -8.67
C LEU A 176 2.87 -1.52 -9.54
N ASP A 177 1.80 -0.74 -9.73
CA ASP A 177 1.86 0.51 -10.49
C ASP A 177 2.88 1.50 -9.91
N ARG A 178 2.94 1.61 -8.57
CA ARG A 178 3.91 2.48 -7.88
C ARG A 178 5.33 1.94 -7.99
N GLU A 179 5.56 0.64 -7.84
CA GLU A 179 6.88 0.02 -8.04
C GLU A 179 7.36 0.18 -9.49
N ILE A 180 6.49 0.02 -10.49
CA ILE A 180 6.82 0.26 -11.90
C ILE A 180 7.19 1.72 -12.13
N ARG A 181 6.45 2.68 -11.53
CA ARG A 181 6.79 4.10 -11.62
C ARG A 181 8.13 4.41 -10.95
N ASN A 182 8.36 3.90 -9.74
CA ASN A 182 9.62 4.07 -9.01
C ASN A 182 10.80 3.50 -9.81
N LEU A 183 10.63 2.32 -10.41
CA LEU A 183 11.61 1.72 -11.31
C LEU A 183 11.85 2.62 -12.53
N THR A 184 10.79 3.12 -13.16
CA THR A 184 10.89 3.99 -14.33
C THR A 184 11.59 5.31 -14.00
N GLU A 185 11.30 5.92 -12.86
CA GLU A 185 11.93 7.16 -12.38
C GLU A 185 13.38 6.94 -11.96
N GLY A 186 13.66 5.86 -11.22
CA GLY A 186 15.02 5.46 -10.88
C GLY A 186 15.87 5.23 -12.13
N LEU A 187 15.29 4.64 -13.19
CA LEU A 187 15.95 4.44 -14.48
C LEU A 187 16.12 5.74 -15.29
N LYS A 188 15.22 6.74 -15.15
CA LYS A 188 15.36 8.08 -15.77
C LYS A 188 16.46 8.93 -15.12
N GLY A 189 16.73 8.73 -13.83
CA GLY A 189 17.86 9.38 -13.13
C GLY A 189 19.24 8.88 -13.57
N HIS A 190 19.28 7.87 -14.43
CA HIS A 190 20.49 7.31 -15.02
C HIS A 190 20.56 7.67 -16.51
N ASP A 191 20.75 8.95 -16.83
CA ASP A 191 21.26 9.33 -18.15
C ASP A 191 22.59 8.58 -18.36
N ILE A 192 22.59 7.57 -19.23
CA ILE A 192 23.80 6.85 -19.61
C ILE A 192 24.47 7.65 -20.73
N GLU A 193 25.03 8.80 -20.38
CA GLU A 193 25.96 9.49 -21.27
C GLU A 193 27.30 8.74 -21.29
N GLY A 194 27.65 8.22 -22.48
CA GLY A 194 29.01 7.82 -22.84
C GLY A 194 29.29 6.31 -22.95
N PRO A 195 30.26 5.90 -23.78
CA PRO A 195 30.69 4.51 -23.89
C PRO A 195 31.41 4.10 -22.60
N LYS A 196 30.88 3.09 -21.91
CA LYS A 196 31.40 2.58 -20.63
C LYS A 196 31.98 1.18 -20.78
N SER A 197 32.91 0.81 -19.89
CA SER A 197 33.69 -0.43 -19.94
C SER A 197 32.84 -1.70 -19.75
N CYS A 198 33.36 -2.86 -20.14
CA CYS A 198 32.68 -4.16 -19.97
C CYS A 198 32.25 -4.46 -18.52
N ASP A 199 33.00 -4.00 -17.52
CA ASP A 199 32.67 -4.21 -16.10
C ASP A 199 31.40 -3.44 -15.69
N ASP A 200 31.21 -2.24 -16.24
CA ASP A 200 29.97 -1.45 -16.05
C ASP A 200 28.77 -2.10 -16.72
N ILE A 201 28.98 -2.85 -17.80
CA ILE A 201 27.93 -3.60 -18.51
C ILE A 201 27.53 -4.84 -17.71
N TYR A 202 28.50 -5.56 -17.13
CA TYR A 202 28.23 -6.74 -16.32
C TYR A 202 27.50 -6.40 -15.03
N ASN A 203 27.94 -5.36 -14.31
CA ASN A 203 27.27 -4.88 -13.11
C ASN A 203 25.85 -4.39 -13.40
N LYS A 204 25.62 -3.73 -14.54
CA LYS A 204 24.27 -3.30 -14.96
C LYS A 204 23.36 -4.45 -15.39
N ALA A 205 23.92 -5.49 -16.01
CA ALA A 205 23.18 -6.70 -16.34
C ALA A 205 22.77 -7.45 -15.06
N GLU A 206 23.64 -7.45 -14.04
CA GLU A 206 23.37 -7.99 -12.71
C GLU A 206 22.31 -7.16 -11.96
N ASP A 207 22.35 -5.83 -12.05
CA ASP A 207 21.32 -4.94 -11.49
C ASP A 207 19.94 -5.17 -12.12
N VAL A 208 19.89 -5.35 -13.45
CA VAL A 208 18.65 -5.68 -14.16
C VAL A 208 18.15 -7.08 -13.78
N ALA A 209 19.06 -8.06 -13.64
CA ALA A 209 18.70 -9.40 -13.21
C ALA A 209 18.18 -9.42 -11.77
N ASN A 210 18.77 -8.64 -10.87
CA ASN A 210 18.33 -8.49 -9.48
C ASN A 210 16.99 -7.74 -9.37
N ALA A 211 16.80 -6.68 -10.17
CA ALA A 211 15.53 -5.96 -10.24
C ALA A 211 14.40 -6.87 -10.75
N LEU A 212 14.64 -7.64 -11.81
CA LEU A 212 13.69 -8.63 -12.33
C LEU A 212 13.40 -9.71 -11.29
N LYS A 213 14.43 -10.22 -10.59
CA LYS A 213 14.27 -11.23 -9.55
C LYS A 213 13.43 -10.72 -8.37
N ASN A 214 13.61 -9.48 -7.96
CA ASN A 214 12.84 -8.86 -6.87
C ASN A 214 11.38 -8.56 -7.26
N VAL A 215 11.07 -8.43 -8.56
CA VAL A 215 9.69 -8.31 -9.06
C VAL A 215 9.05 -9.70 -9.21
N ILE A 216 9.80 -10.68 -9.70
CA ILE A 216 9.31 -12.03 -9.97
C ILE A 216 9.08 -12.82 -8.68
N THR A 217 9.95 -12.68 -7.68
CA THR A 217 9.90 -13.51 -6.45
C THR A 217 8.63 -13.27 -5.63
N PRO A 218 8.21 -12.02 -5.32
CA PRO A 218 6.98 -11.77 -4.59
C PRO A 218 5.71 -12.18 -5.35
N VAL A 219 5.73 -12.03 -6.68
CA VAL A 219 4.61 -12.44 -7.55
C VAL A 219 4.45 -13.96 -7.58
N LEU A 220 5.55 -14.71 -7.59
CA LEU A 220 5.52 -16.18 -7.51
C LEU A 220 5.20 -16.67 -6.09
N GLU A 221 5.69 -16.00 -5.04
CA GLU A 221 5.42 -16.35 -3.64
C GLU A 221 3.98 -16.01 -3.21
N ALA A 222 3.35 -15.01 -3.83
CA ALA A 222 1.93 -14.69 -3.65
C ALA A 222 0.97 -15.71 -4.30
N TYR A 223 1.50 -16.65 -5.09
CA TYR A 223 0.76 -17.80 -5.62
C TYR A 223 1.12 -19.07 -4.84
N PRO A 224 0.51 -19.32 -3.65
CA PRO A 224 0.58 -20.63 -3.07
C PRO A 224 -0.16 -21.59 -4.00
N GLU A 225 0.46 -22.73 -4.30
CA GLU A 225 -0.19 -23.89 -4.90
C GLU A 225 -1.49 -24.20 -4.12
N LYS A 226 -2.65 -23.74 -4.62
CA LYS A 226 -3.96 -24.40 -4.64
C LYS A 226 -5.12 -23.39 -4.82
N HIS A 227 -5.87 -23.63 -5.91
CA HIS A 227 -7.33 -23.51 -6.08
C HIS A 227 -7.93 -22.40 -6.97
N GLU A 228 -8.72 -22.90 -7.94
CA GLU A 228 -10.01 -22.44 -8.49
C GLU A 228 -10.15 -21.01 -9.05
N VAL A 229 -9.08 -20.38 -9.53
CA VAL A 229 -9.23 -19.30 -10.51
C VAL A 229 -9.41 -19.93 -11.91
N PRO A 230 -10.34 -19.46 -12.77
CA PRO A 230 -10.45 -19.98 -14.13
C PRO A 230 -9.09 -19.89 -14.82
N GLU A 231 -8.58 -21.02 -15.29
CA GLU A 231 -7.25 -21.10 -15.92
C GLU A 231 -7.07 -20.01 -16.99
N GLU A 232 -8.13 -19.64 -17.71
CA GLU A 232 -8.10 -18.57 -18.71
C GLU A 232 -7.77 -17.17 -18.17
N GLU A 233 -8.22 -16.81 -16.96
CA GLU A 233 -7.99 -15.48 -16.40
C GLU A 233 -6.57 -15.38 -15.80
N VAL A 234 -6.13 -16.47 -15.14
CA VAL A 234 -4.73 -16.61 -14.70
C VAL A 234 -3.81 -16.59 -15.90
N VAL A 235 -4.09 -17.40 -16.93
CA VAL A 235 -3.27 -17.44 -18.15
C VAL A 235 -3.26 -16.09 -18.85
N LYS A 236 -4.37 -15.34 -18.90
CA LYS A 236 -4.38 -14.00 -19.49
C LYS A 236 -3.57 -12.99 -18.68
N LYS A 237 -3.74 -12.94 -17.36
CA LYS A 237 -3.00 -12.01 -16.48
C LYS A 237 -1.51 -12.35 -16.47
N THR A 238 -1.16 -13.63 -16.28
CA THR A 238 0.22 -14.12 -16.35
C THR A 238 0.83 -13.90 -17.73
N SER A 239 0.08 -14.09 -18.83
CA SER A 239 0.57 -13.81 -20.19
C SER A 239 0.75 -12.31 -20.45
N SER A 240 -0.10 -11.44 -19.89
CA SER A 240 0.07 -9.99 -19.98
C SER A 240 1.34 -9.56 -19.26
N ILE A 241 1.54 -10.05 -18.03
CA ILE A 241 2.73 -9.76 -17.22
C ILE A 241 3.98 -10.31 -17.90
N LEU A 242 3.95 -11.55 -18.42
CA LEU A 242 5.05 -12.14 -19.18
C LEU A 242 5.33 -11.36 -20.47
N ASN A 243 4.30 -10.84 -21.15
CA ASN A 243 4.48 -10.01 -22.34
C ASN A 243 5.11 -8.66 -22.01
N ASP A 244 4.73 -8.04 -20.91
CA ASP A 244 5.30 -6.76 -20.47
C ASP A 244 6.76 -6.95 -20.03
N ILE A 245 7.05 -8.02 -19.28
CA ILE A 245 8.41 -8.44 -18.93
C ILE A 245 9.22 -8.75 -20.20
N SER A 246 8.64 -9.50 -21.14
CA SER A 246 9.30 -9.86 -22.40
C SER A 246 9.62 -8.62 -23.24
N LYS A 247 8.69 -7.66 -23.33
CA LYS A 247 8.88 -6.42 -24.07
C LYS A 247 9.99 -5.57 -23.46
N ILE A 248 10.03 -5.45 -22.14
CA ILE A 248 11.08 -4.75 -21.40
C ILE A 248 12.44 -5.45 -21.60
N ALA A 249 12.47 -6.78 -21.49
CA ALA A 249 13.68 -7.55 -21.70
C ALA A 249 14.20 -7.43 -23.14
N ILE A 250 13.33 -7.53 -24.15
CA ILE A 250 13.67 -7.40 -25.57
C ILE A 250 14.19 -5.99 -25.88
N GLU A 251 13.54 -4.96 -25.36
CA GLU A 251 13.99 -3.57 -25.54
C GLU A 251 15.39 -3.35 -24.96
N LYS A 252 15.64 -3.86 -23.75
CA LYS A 252 16.95 -3.77 -23.09
C LYS A 252 18.03 -4.60 -23.79
N VAL A 253 17.70 -5.83 -24.21
CA VAL A 253 18.62 -6.69 -24.99
C VAL A 253 18.97 -6.04 -26.33
N ASN A 254 18.00 -5.42 -27.01
CA ASN A 254 18.27 -4.69 -28.25
C ASN A 254 19.16 -3.47 -28.01
N ASN A 255 18.96 -2.73 -26.92
CA ASN A 255 19.83 -1.62 -26.54
C ASN A 255 21.27 -2.09 -26.23
N PHE A 256 21.43 -3.24 -25.55
CA PHE A 256 22.74 -3.86 -25.36
C PHE A 256 23.36 -4.32 -26.69
N ARG A 257 22.58 -4.87 -27.62
CA ARG A 257 23.04 -5.31 -28.94
C ARG A 257 23.55 -4.13 -29.79
N VAL A 258 22.86 -2.99 -29.73
CA VAL A 258 23.28 -1.74 -30.39
C VAL A 258 24.57 -1.19 -29.78
N MET A 259 24.76 -1.33 -28.46
CA MET A 259 26.01 -0.97 -27.78
C MET A 259 27.20 -1.88 -28.15
N LEU A 260 26.95 -3.18 -28.37
CA LEU A 260 28.00 -4.16 -28.70
C LEU A 260 28.36 -4.20 -30.20
N SER A 261 27.60 -3.54 -31.06
CA SER A 261 27.93 -3.36 -32.49
C SER A 261 27.34 -2.03 -32.99
N PRO A 262 28.10 -0.92 -32.87
CA PRO A 262 27.66 0.39 -33.34
C PRO A 262 27.48 0.43 -34.86
N ASP A 263 28.22 -0.41 -35.59
CA ASP A 263 28.09 -0.64 -37.03
C ASP A 263 27.54 -2.05 -37.24
N GLY A 264 26.28 -2.16 -37.63
CA GLY A 264 25.59 -3.44 -37.80
C GLY A 264 26.25 -4.36 -38.82
N ASN A 265 27.06 -5.31 -38.35
CA ASN A 265 27.37 -6.55 -39.06
C ASN A 265 27.48 -7.70 -38.05
N ILE A 266 26.52 -8.63 -38.14
CA ILE A 266 26.78 -10.06 -37.91
C ILE A 266 26.82 -10.69 -39.30
#